data_AF-A0ABD3QR88-F1
#
_entry.id   AF-A0ABD3QR88-F1
#
_cell.length_a   1.000
_cell.length_b   1.000
_cell.length_c   1.000
_cell.angle_alpha   90.00
_cell.angle_beta   90.00
_cell.angle_gamma   90.00
#
_symmetry.space_group_name_H-M   'P 1'
#
loop_
_entity.id
_entity.type
_entity.pdbx_description
1 polymer ?
#
loop_
_entity_poly.entity_id
_entity_poly.type
_entity_poly.pdbx_seq_one_letter_code
_entity_poly.pdbx_strand_id
1 'polypeptide(L)'
;MNIANATAPSPVLLTPEVVLHNFELLEDITSASEVVVHPYEILQALGAANTLIAMSEDSNFEASSSGSISDSASDGYDSDCYDSTSNIKINLYDPADEGRIGGFHNVFRRDIYEGFVVQSGEKFEGTVAFRCRFCKHLPYKARAKQSEVYPRTVEGLYRAHIRFNHDHFPACKFIPREIKAKVARLKKSSPRGNKAAWVESALNKGLVNDVNGIVYCGVVN
;
A
#
# COMPACT_ATOMS: atom_id res chain seq x y z
N MET A 1 17.55 66.28 19.13
CA MET A 1 18.04 65.39 18.04
C MET A 1 19.53 65.18 18.24
N ASN A 2 19.91 64.01 18.74
CA ASN A 2 21.28 63.48 18.69
C ASN A 2 21.18 62.01 19.07
N ILE A 3 21.37 61.13 18.08
CA ILE A 3 21.28 59.68 18.20
C ILE A 3 22.70 59.19 18.49
N ALA A 4 22.92 58.64 19.68
CA ALA A 4 24.16 57.99 20.07
C ALA A 4 24.23 56.59 19.47
N ASN A 5 25.32 56.30 18.75
CA ASN A 5 25.67 54.98 18.25
C ASN A 5 26.14 54.08 19.41
N ALA A 6 25.45 52.96 19.63
CA ALA A 6 25.88 51.92 20.55
C ALA A 6 26.57 50.79 19.79
N THR A 7 27.84 50.55 20.13
CA THR A 7 28.73 49.52 19.60
C THR A 7 28.30 48.13 20.09
N ALA A 8 28.22 47.16 19.18
CA ALA A 8 27.92 45.76 19.48
C ALA A 8 29.13 45.03 20.12
N PRO A 9 28.93 44.14 21.10
CA PRO A 9 30.01 43.35 21.69
C PRO A 9 30.40 42.14 20.82
N SER A 10 31.70 41.84 20.79
CA SER A 10 32.30 40.71 20.07
C SER A 10 31.99 39.35 20.74
N PRO A 11 31.98 38.24 19.98
CA PRO A 11 31.60 36.92 20.47
C PRO A 11 32.72 36.24 21.27
N VAL A 12 32.36 35.70 22.44
CA VAL A 12 33.23 34.88 23.29
C VAL A 12 33.21 33.43 22.79
N LEU A 13 34.39 32.89 22.47
CA LEU A 13 34.64 31.48 22.15
C LEU A 13 34.66 30.65 23.45
N LEU A 14 33.80 29.63 23.54
CA LEU A 14 33.77 28.67 24.64
C LEU A 14 34.58 27.42 24.27
N THR A 15 35.50 27.02 25.14
CA THR A 15 36.30 25.78 25.04
C THR A 15 35.58 24.60 25.71
N PRO A 16 35.84 23.34 25.30
CA PRO A 16 35.13 22.17 25.80
C PRO A 16 35.91 21.51 26.94
N GLU A 17 35.56 21.83 28.18
CA GLU A 17 35.92 21.00 29.34
C GLU A 17 34.76 21.08 30.36
N VAL A 18 34.52 19.95 31.05
CA VAL A 18 33.53 19.75 32.13
C VAL A 18 32.13 19.27 31.68
N VAL A 19 32.00 17.98 31.35
CA VAL A 19 30.75 17.21 31.57
C VAL A 19 31.10 15.86 32.18
N LEU A 20 31.37 15.83 33.48
CA LEU A 20 31.21 14.63 34.32
C LEU A 20 30.93 15.11 35.74
N HIS A 21 29.75 14.74 36.24
CA HIS A 21 29.23 14.71 37.62
C HIS A 21 27.85 15.36 37.67
N ASN A 22 26.82 14.51 37.62
CA ASN A 22 25.58 14.62 38.38
C ASN A 22 24.68 13.44 37.97
N PHE A 23 24.91 12.29 38.58
CA PHE A 23 24.02 11.14 38.50
C PHE A 23 23.90 10.52 39.89
N GLU A 24 23.31 11.27 40.82
CA GLU A 24 22.84 10.74 42.10
C GLU A 24 21.88 11.77 42.72
N LEU A 25 20.61 11.37 42.80
CA LEU A 25 19.47 11.92 43.56
C LEU A 25 18.23 12.00 42.65
N LEU A 26 17.42 10.94 42.71
CA LEU A 26 15.95 10.98 42.75
C LEU A 26 15.44 9.52 42.79
N GLU A 27 15.67 8.86 43.92
CA GLU A 27 14.73 7.83 44.41
C GLU A 27 13.72 8.54 45.34
N ASP A 28 12.53 7.97 45.45
CA ASP A 28 11.35 8.43 46.22
C ASP A 28 10.39 9.41 45.53
N ILE A 29 9.56 8.91 44.60
CA ILE A 29 8.10 9.09 44.66
C ILE A 29 7.38 7.84 44.09
N THR A 30 7.00 6.92 44.98
CA THR A 30 5.95 5.93 44.70
C THR A 30 4.59 6.53 45.03
N SER A 31 3.63 6.42 44.08
CA SER A 31 2.17 6.32 44.28
C SER A 31 1.36 7.22 43.34
N ALA A 32 1.11 6.74 42.12
CA ALA A 32 -0.14 7.01 41.38
C ALA A 32 -0.27 6.03 40.19
N SER A 33 -1.36 5.26 40.19
CA SER A 33 -1.98 4.51 39.08
C SER A 33 -1.17 4.28 37.80
N GLU A 34 -0.75 3.03 37.57
CA GLU A 34 -0.29 2.56 36.27
C GLU A 34 -1.43 2.59 35.24
N VAL A 35 -1.40 3.58 34.35
CA VAL A 35 -2.05 3.48 33.04
C VAL A 35 -1.04 2.77 32.13
N VAL A 36 -1.27 1.48 31.87
CA VAL A 36 -0.50 0.71 30.88
C VAL A 36 -0.88 1.22 29.50
N VAL A 37 -0.18 2.24 29.00
CA VAL A 37 -0.30 2.67 27.61
C VAL A 37 0.48 1.67 26.76
N HIS A 38 -0.25 0.83 26.03
CA HIS A 38 0.33 -0.19 25.17
C HIS A 38 1.14 0.51 24.05
N PRO A 39 2.38 0.06 23.71
CA PRO A 39 3.24 0.70 22.70
C PRO A 39 2.67 0.72 21.26
N TYR A 40 1.42 0.24 21.08
CA TYR A 40 0.70 0.30 19.82
C TYR A 40 -0.07 1.62 19.62
N GLU A 41 -0.41 2.35 20.70
CA GLU A 41 -1.15 3.62 20.60
C GLU A 41 -0.25 4.80 20.21
N ILE A 42 1.04 4.76 20.60
CA ILE A 42 2.03 5.77 20.19
C ILE A 42 2.35 5.70 18.69
N LEU A 43 2.20 4.51 18.08
CA LEU A 43 2.38 4.31 16.63
C LEU A 43 1.20 4.81 15.77
N GLN A 44 0.03 5.04 16.36
CA GLN A 44 -1.10 5.67 15.66
C GLN A 44 -0.95 7.20 15.60
N ALA A 45 -0.33 7.83 16.59
CA ALA A 45 -0.16 9.29 16.62
C ALA A 45 0.90 9.80 15.62
N LEU A 46 1.95 9.02 15.35
CA LEU A 46 3.01 9.40 14.39
C LEU A 46 2.71 9.00 12.94
N GLY A 47 1.65 8.21 12.70
CA GLY A 47 1.19 7.82 11.36
C GLY A 47 0.29 8.86 10.66
N ALA A 48 -0.22 9.85 11.41
CA ALA A 48 -1.18 10.83 10.91
C ALA A 48 -0.55 12.07 10.24
N ALA A 49 0.77 12.27 10.35
CA ALA A 49 1.42 13.49 9.86
C ALA A 49 1.96 13.42 8.41
N ASN A 50 1.85 12.28 7.71
CA ASN A 50 2.41 12.10 6.35
C ASN A 50 1.36 11.93 5.22
N THR A 51 0.09 12.23 5.50
CA THR A 51 -1.01 12.08 4.52
C THR A 51 -1.69 13.41 4.20
N LEU A 52 -0.92 14.45 3.91
CA LEU A 52 -1.46 15.77 3.52
C LEU A 52 -0.83 16.38 2.25
N ILE A 53 -0.20 15.57 1.38
CA ILE A 53 0.36 16.06 0.10
C ILE A 53 -0.04 15.15 -1.09
N ALA A 54 -1.30 14.72 -1.17
CA ALA A 54 -1.80 14.04 -2.37
C ALA A 54 -3.31 14.22 -2.60
N MET A 55 -3.86 15.39 -2.24
CA MET A 55 -5.25 15.74 -2.49
C MET A 55 -5.36 17.18 -3.02
N SER A 56 -5.02 17.38 -4.29
CA SER A 56 -5.49 18.50 -5.11
C SER A 56 -5.21 18.20 -6.59
N GLU A 57 -6.14 18.59 -7.47
CA GLU A 57 -6.06 18.60 -8.95
C GLU A 57 -6.42 17.22 -9.60
N ASP A 58 -7.50 17.01 -10.35
CA ASP A 58 -8.46 17.90 -11.02
C ASP A 58 -9.87 17.29 -11.05
N SER A 59 -10.85 18.10 -10.67
CA SER A 59 -12.26 17.92 -10.98
C SER A 59 -12.62 18.93 -12.06
N ASN A 60 -12.78 18.48 -13.30
CA ASN A 60 -13.58 19.16 -14.32
C ASN A 60 -13.89 18.17 -15.44
N PHE A 61 -15.10 17.61 -15.42
CA PHE A 61 -15.69 17.00 -16.61
C PHE A 61 -17.09 17.59 -16.74
N GLU A 62 -17.18 18.64 -17.56
CA GLU A 62 -18.44 19.24 -17.95
C GLU A 62 -19.24 18.26 -18.82
N ALA A 63 -20.51 18.13 -18.48
CA ALA A 63 -21.51 17.50 -19.32
C ALA A 63 -21.74 18.38 -20.56
N SER A 64 -21.68 17.79 -21.76
CA SER A 64 -22.22 18.41 -22.96
C SER A 64 -22.68 17.36 -23.97
N SER A 65 -23.99 17.36 -24.17
CA SER A 65 -24.76 17.13 -25.40
C SER A 65 -24.55 15.85 -26.22
N SER A 66 -25.63 15.08 -26.27
CA SER A 66 -25.92 14.00 -27.20
C SER A 66 -26.06 14.51 -28.64
N GLY A 67 -25.09 14.17 -29.49
CA GLY A 67 -25.20 14.16 -30.95
C GLY A 67 -25.18 12.71 -31.43
N SER A 68 -26.24 12.30 -32.13
CA SER A 68 -26.39 10.99 -32.75
C SER A 68 -25.61 10.92 -34.07
N ILE A 69 -24.68 9.98 -34.20
CA ILE A 69 -24.17 9.49 -35.49
C ILE A 69 -23.94 7.98 -35.39
N SER A 70 -24.60 7.25 -36.28
CA SER A 70 -24.38 5.84 -36.59
C SER A 70 -23.06 5.65 -37.33
N ASP A 71 -22.36 4.53 -37.09
CA ASP A 71 -21.90 3.61 -38.14
C ASP A 71 -20.81 2.65 -37.62
N SER A 72 -21.24 1.40 -37.42
CA SER A 72 -20.63 0.18 -37.96
C SER A 72 -19.13 0.17 -38.29
N ALA A 73 -18.31 -0.30 -37.35
CA ALA A 73 -17.05 -0.99 -37.64
C ALA A 73 -16.78 -2.02 -36.53
N SER A 74 -17.23 -3.25 -36.78
CA SER A 74 -16.90 -4.43 -35.98
C SER A 74 -15.49 -4.88 -36.34
N ASP A 75 -14.49 -4.27 -35.70
CA ASP A 75 -13.16 -4.87 -35.65
C ASP A 75 -13.20 -5.98 -34.58
N GLY A 76 -13.15 -7.22 -35.05
CA GLY A 76 -13.06 -8.41 -34.22
C GLY A 76 -11.78 -8.35 -33.40
N TYR A 77 -11.89 -7.91 -32.15
CA TYR A 77 -10.91 -8.22 -31.14
C TYR A 77 -11.13 -9.70 -30.78
N ASP A 78 -10.25 -10.56 -31.30
CA ASP A 78 -10.23 -11.99 -31.04
C ASP A 78 -9.94 -12.19 -29.55
N SER A 79 -11.01 -12.19 -28.76
CA SER A 79 -11.00 -12.22 -27.30
C SER A 79 -10.85 -13.67 -26.83
N ASP A 80 -9.75 -14.30 -27.21
CA ASP A 80 -9.32 -15.62 -26.71
C ASP A 80 -8.88 -15.56 -25.23
N CYS A 81 -9.25 -14.50 -24.48
CA CYS A 81 -9.03 -14.38 -23.05
C CYS A 81 -10.10 -15.16 -22.24
N TYR A 82 -9.89 -16.48 -22.23
CA TYR A 82 -10.17 -17.40 -21.12
C TYR A 82 -11.59 -17.95 -20.88
N ASP A 83 -11.62 -19.28 -20.79
CA ASP A 83 -12.70 -20.14 -20.30
C ASP A 83 -12.98 -19.91 -18.81
N SER A 84 -14.12 -19.26 -18.52
CA SER A 84 -14.61 -18.86 -17.19
C SER A 84 -14.80 -19.99 -16.17
N THR A 85 -14.53 -21.26 -16.51
CA THR A 85 -14.74 -22.42 -15.64
C THR A 85 -13.55 -22.83 -14.77
N SER A 86 -12.34 -22.30 -15.01
CA SER A 86 -11.15 -22.70 -14.25
C SER A 86 -10.91 -21.85 -13.00
N ASN A 87 -10.57 -22.50 -11.89
CA ASN A 87 -10.12 -21.84 -10.65
C ASN A 87 -8.69 -21.29 -10.78
N ILE A 88 -8.50 -20.26 -11.63
CA ILE A 88 -7.19 -19.63 -11.80
C ILE A 88 -6.77 -18.97 -10.49
N LYS A 89 -5.56 -19.31 -10.04
CA LYS A 89 -4.88 -18.61 -8.96
C LYS A 89 -3.66 -17.91 -9.51
N ILE A 90 -3.66 -16.59 -9.41
CA ILE A 90 -2.62 -15.72 -9.95
C ILE A 90 -1.67 -15.34 -8.80
N ASN A 91 -0.37 -15.52 -9.03
CA ASN A 91 0.67 -15.06 -8.13
C ASN A 91 1.37 -13.83 -8.73
N LEU A 92 1.33 -12.70 -8.01
CA LEU A 92 1.97 -11.46 -8.47
C LEU A 92 3.49 -11.50 -8.33
N TYR A 93 4.07 -12.40 -7.54
CA TYR A 93 5.51 -12.44 -7.36
C TYR A 93 6.22 -12.99 -8.60
N ASP A 94 7.26 -12.28 -9.03
CA ASP A 94 8.25 -12.76 -10.00
C ASP A 94 9.66 -12.67 -9.39
N PRO A 95 10.52 -13.70 -9.51
CA PRO A 95 11.92 -13.59 -9.12
C PRO A 95 12.65 -12.41 -9.79
N ALA A 96 12.27 -12.02 -11.01
CA ALA A 96 12.82 -10.86 -11.71
C ALA A 96 12.49 -9.52 -11.02
N ASP A 97 11.54 -9.50 -10.08
CA ASP A 97 11.19 -8.30 -9.31
C ASP A 97 12.11 -8.04 -8.12
N GLU A 98 12.94 -9.01 -7.73
CA GLU A 98 13.88 -8.84 -6.63
C GLU A 98 14.87 -7.70 -6.97
N GLY A 99 14.96 -6.71 -6.07
CA GLY A 99 15.74 -5.48 -6.27
C GLY A 99 15.03 -4.36 -7.04
N ARG A 100 14.05 -4.68 -7.91
CA ARG A 100 13.22 -3.66 -8.61
C ARG A 100 12.05 -3.21 -7.76
N ILE A 101 11.47 -4.15 -7.01
CA ILE A 101 10.37 -3.95 -6.10
C ILE A 101 10.88 -4.13 -4.69
N GLY A 102 10.59 -3.16 -3.82
CA GLY A 102 11.09 -3.16 -2.44
C GLY A 102 10.71 -4.45 -1.70
N GLY A 103 11.67 -5.04 -0.98
CA GLY A 103 11.53 -6.41 -0.47
C GLY A 103 10.32 -6.67 0.41
N PHE A 104 9.80 -5.67 1.15
CA PHE A 104 8.57 -5.86 1.91
C PHE A 104 7.35 -6.06 1.00
N HIS A 105 7.29 -5.39 -0.15
CA HIS A 105 6.23 -5.60 -1.15
C HIS A 105 6.29 -7.01 -1.73
N ASN A 106 7.49 -7.57 -1.96
CA ASN A 106 7.66 -8.94 -2.44
C ASN A 106 7.08 -9.97 -1.46
N VAL A 107 7.12 -9.70 -0.15
CA VAL A 107 6.41 -10.53 0.84
C VAL A 107 4.91 -10.52 0.61
N PHE A 108 4.30 -9.36 0.33
CA PHE A 108 2.86 -9.32 0.02
C PHE A 108 2.52 -10.09 -1.25
N ARG A 109 3.28 -9.83 -2.32
CA ARG A 109 3.05 -10.44 -3.63
C ARG A 109 3.20 -11.95 -3.62
N ARG A 110 4.18 -12.48 -2.86
CA ARG A 110 4.51 -13.91 -2.80
C ARG A 110 3.71 -14.67 -1.74
N ASP A 111 3.65 -14.10 -0.53
CA ASP A 111 3.29 -14.85 0.68
C ASP A 111 1.85 -14.53 1.14
N ILE A 112 1.31 -13.35 0.81
CA ILE A 112 0.03 -12.87 1.36
C ILE A 112 -1.09 -12.83 0.33
N TYR A 113 -0.82 -12.35 -0.89
CA TYR A 113 -1.84 -12.24 -1.92
C TYR A 113 -2.10 -13.54 -2.66
N GLU A 114 -3.36 -13.69 -3.02
CA GLU A 114 -3.82 -14.61 -4.05
C GLU A 114 -4.70 -13.82 -5.01
N GLY A 115 -4.26 -13.72 -6.27
CA GLY A 115 -5.11 -13.23 -7.35
C GLY A 115 -6.08 -14.32 -7.78
N PHE A 116 -7.30 -13.94 -8.15
CA PHE A 116 -8.34 -14.83 -8.63
C PHE A 116 -9.21 -14.10 -9.65
N VAL A 117 -9.83 -14.85 -10.56
CA VAL A 117 -10.85 -14.32 -11.46
C VAL A 117 -12.19 -14.32 -10.73
N VAL A 118 -12.88 -13.18 -10.75
CA VAL A 118 -14.18 -12.99 -10.13
C VAL A 118 -15.22 -13.83 -10.86
N GLN A 119 -16.01 -14.58 -10.10
CA GLN A 119 -16.94 -15.57 -10.63
C GLN A 119 -18.17 -14.93 -11.26
N SER A 120 -18.87 -15.73 -12.07
CA SER A 120 -20.09 -15.28 -12.73
C SER A 120 -21.18 -14.91 -11.73
N GLY A 121 -21.89 -13.81 -12.00
CA GLY A 121 -22.94 -13.28 -11.13
C GLY A 121 -22.43 -12.44 -9.95
N GLU A 122 -21.11 -12.27 -9.78
CA GLU A 122 -20.53 -11.34 -8.81
C GLU A 122 -20.24 -9.96 -9.41
N LYS A 123 -20.11 -8.96 -8.53
CA LYS A 123 -19.67 -7.63 -8.95
C LYS A 123 -18.24 -7.72 -9.49
N PHE A 124 -18.02 -7.23 -10.71
CA PHE A 124 -16.76 -7.32 -11.45
C PHE A 124 -16.44 -8.72 -12.00
N GLU A 125 -17.46 -9.51 -12.31
CA GLU A 125 -17.35 -10.77 -13.05
C GLU A 125 -16.31 -10.70 -14.19
N GLY A 126 -15.53 -11.77 -14.33
CA GLY A 126 -14.51 -11.91 -15.37
C GLY A 126 -13.22 -11.14 -15.11
N THR A 127 -13.20 -10.22 -14.13
CA THR A 127 -12.00 -9.45 -13.79
C THR A 127 -11.12 -10.14 -12.74
N VAL A 128 -9.88 -9.71 -12.62
CA VAL A 128 -8.91 -10.17 -11.63
C VAL A 128 -9.01 -9.34 -10.35
N ALA A 129 -9.24 -10.01 -9.24
CA ALA A 129 -9.22 -9.46 -7.89
C ALA A 129 -8.13 -10.13 -7.04
N PHE A 130 -7.77 -9.50 -5.92
CA PHE A 130 -6.76 -10.03 -5.00
C PHE A 130 -7.33 -10.17 -3.61
N ARG A 131 -7.05 -11.30 -2.95
CA ARG A 131 -7.49 -11.58 -1.59
C ARG A 131 -6.37 -12.05 -0.68
N CYS A 132 -6.59 -11.92 0.62
CA CYS A 132 -5.69 -12.46 1.63
C CYS A 132 -5.75 -14.00 1.67
N ARG A 133 -4.61 -14.66 1.42
CA ARG A 133 -4.47 -16.12 1.47
C ARG A 133 -4.83 -16.73 2.82
N PHE A 134 -4.62 -15.99 3.89
CA PHE A 134 -4.74 -16.50 5.25
C PHE A 134 -6.18 -16.48 5.77
N CYS A 135 -7.00 -15.49 5.42
CA CYS A 135 -8.38 -15.40 5.90
C CYS A 135 -9.44 -15.73 4.83
N LYS A 136 -9.04 -16.11 3.60
CA LYS A 136 -9.98 -16.44 2.51
C LYS A 136 -10.94 -17.58 2.83
N HIS A 137 -10.57 -18.48 3.74
CA HIS A 137 -11.40 -19.62 4.13
C HIS A 137 -12.60 -19.21 5.01
N LEU A 138 -12.57 -18.02 5.59
CA LEU A 138 -13.66 -17.49 6.40
C LEU A 138 -14.76 -16.90 5.52
N PRO A 139 -16.02 -16.84 5.99
CA PRO A 139 -17.06 -16.08 5.32
C PRO A 139 -16.71 -14.58 5.31
N TYR A 140 -17.11 -13.85 4.25
CA TYR A 140 -16.73 -12.45 4.04
C TYR A 140 -16.97 -11.55 5.26
N LYS A 141 -18.11 -11.72 5.95
CA LYS A 141 -18.48 -10.95 7.16
C LYS A 141 -17.55 -11.18 8.37
N ALA A 142 -16.84 -12.31 8.42
CA ALA A 142 -15.91 -12.63 9.50
C ALA A 142 -14.46 -12.20 9.19
N ARG A 143 -14.19 -11.74 7.97
CA ARG A 143 -12.87 -11.27 7.56
C ARG A 143 -12.66 -9.84 8.00
N ALA A 144 -11.40 -9.48 8.28
CA ALA A 144 -11.06 -8.08 8.50
C ALA A 144 -11.35 -7.24 7.24
N LYS A 145 -11.67 -5.96 7.44
CA LYS A 145 -11.96 -5.00 6.37
C LYS A 145 -10.89 -5.06 5.27
N GLN A 146 -11.30 -4.85 4.01
CA GLN A 146 -10.41 -4.88 2.84
C GLN A 146 -9.62 -6.21 2.68
N SER A 147 -10.19 -7.34 3.11
CA SER A 147 -9.58 -8.67 2.88
C SER A 147 -9.48 -9.06 1.41
N GLU A 148 -10.22 -8.36 0.56
CA GLU A 148 -10.20 -8.45 -0.90
C GLU A 148 -10.11 -7.04 -1.48
N VAL A 149 -9.41 -6.90 -2.60
CA VAL A 149 -9.28 -5.65 -3.36
C VAL A 149 -9.54 -5.92 -4.84
N TYR A 150 -10.26 -5.01 -5.46
CA TYR A 150 -10.73 -5.08 -6.85
C TYR A 150 -10.13 -3.89 -7.63
N PRO A 151 -8.84 -3.94 -7.98
CA PRO A 151 -8.21 -2.91 -8.80
C PRO A 151 -8.89 -2.87 -10.18
N ARG A 152 -9.17 -1.67 -10.68
CA ARG A 152 -9.81 -1.50 -12.00
C ARG A 152 -8.80 -1.45 -13.14
N THR A 153 -7.55 -1.15 -12.84
CA THR A 153 -6.46 -1.14 -13.82
C THR A 153 -5.16 -1.65 -13.18
N VAL A 154 -4.22 -2.12 -14.00
CA VAL A 154 -2.90 -2.59 -13.57
C VAL A 154 -2.10 -1.48 -12.87
N GLU A 155 -2.25 -0.22 -13.29
CA GLU A 155 -1.67 0.97 -12.63
C GLU A 155 -2.27 1.17 -11.22
N GLY A 156 -3.52 0.75 -11.05
CA GLY A 156 -4.23 0.77 -9.77
C GLY A 156 -3.75 -0.26 -8.75
N LEU A 157 -2.96 -1.27 -9.15
CA LEU A 157 -2.50 -2.35 -8.28
C LEU A 157 -1.72 -1.84 -7.07
N TYR A 158 -0.80 -0.90 -7.29
CA TYR A 158 -0.01 -0.33 -6.19
C TYR A 158 -0.90 0.42 -5.18
N ARG A 159 -1.92 1.15 -5.65
CA ARG A 159 -2.88 1.85 -4.78
C ARG A 159 -3.78 0.86 -4.02
N ALA A 160 -4.20 -0.22 -4.66
CA ALA A 160 -4.93 -1.30 -4.01
C ALA A 160 -4.07 -1.97 -2.93
N HIS A 161 -2.79 -2.17 -3.21
CA HIS A 161 -1.82 -2.70 -2.25
C HIS A 161 -1.68 -1.81 -1.02
N ILE A 162 -1.50 -0.49 -1.19
CA ILE A 162 -1.40 0.45 -0.07
C ILE A 162 -2.62 0.35 0.85
N ARG A 163 -3.84 0.35 0.28
CA ARG A 163 -5.08 0.24 1.06
C ARG A 163 -5.15 -1.06 1.84
N PHE A 164 -4.81 -2.18 1.21
CA PHE A 164 -4.76 -3.48 1.89
C PHE A 164 -3.70 -3.51 3.00
N ASN A 165 -2.52 -2.95 2.76
CA ASN A 165 -1.43 -2.86 3.73
C ASN A 165 -1.83 -2.03 4.95
N HIS A 166 -2.56 -0.94 4.74
CA HIS A 166 -3.01 -0.05 5.79
C HIS A 166 -4.19 -0.63 6.58
N ASP A 167 -5.24 -1.09 5.89
CA ASP A 167 -6.50 -1.47 6.54
C ASP A 167 -6.52 -2.94 6.97
N HIS A 168 -6.17 -3.85 6.06
CA HIS A 168 -6.37 -5.28 6.27
C HIS A 168 -5.22 -5.94 7.01
N PHE A 169 -3.99 -5.71 6.54
CA PHE A 169 -2.80 -6.40 7.03
C PHE A 169 -2.59 -6.30 8.55
N PRO A 170 -2.70 -5.12 9.21
CA PRO A 170 -2.58 -5.06 10.66
C PRO A 170 -3.73 -5.78 11.36
N ALA A 171 -4.97 -5.62 10.86
CA ALA A 171 -6.19 -6.12 11.49
C ALA A 171 -6.39 -7.64 11.34
N CYS A 172 -5.83 -8.26 10.30
CA CYS A 172 -6.04 -9.68 10.03
C CYS A 172 -5.31 -10.55 11.05
N LYS A 173 -6.08 -11.30 11.86
CA LYS A 173 -5.56 -12.20 12.91
C LYS A 173 -4.96 -13.50 12.34
N PHE A 174 -5.29 -13.84 11.10
CA PHE A 174 -4.88 -15.09 10.45
C PHE A 174 -3.54 -14.99 9.74
N ILE A 175 -3.03 -13.76 9.50
CA ILE A 175 -1.68 -13.58 8.95
C ILE A 175 -0.66 -13.95 10.04
N PRO A 176 0.23 -14.95 9.80
CA PRO A 176 1.22 -15.39 10.76
C PRO A 176 2.08 -14.25 11.30
N ARG A 177 2.43 -14.31 12.59
CA ARG A 177 3.21 -13.28 13.28
C ARG A 177 4.60 -13.14 12.65
N GLU A 178 5.16 -14.23 12.16
CA GLU A 178 6.47 -14.32 11.52
C GLU A 178 6.48 -13.50 10.22
N ILE A 179 5.38 -13.57 9.44
CA ILE A 179 5.21 -12.78 8.23
C ILE A 179 5.08 -11.30 8.58
N LYS A 180 4.28 -10.97 9.61
CA LYS A 180 4.16 -9.58 10.09
C LYS A 180 5.51 -9.01 10.54
N ALA A 181 6.28 -9.78 11.30
CA ALA A 181 7.62 -9.40 11.74
C ALA A 181 8.59 -9.24 10.56
N LYS A 182 8.53 -10.13 9.56
CA LYS A 182 9.33 -10.03 8.33
C LYS A 182 9.03 -8.75 7.55
N VAL A 183 7.76 -8.43 7.36
CA VAL A 183 7.34 -7.17 6.71
C VAL A 183 7.83 -5.95 7.50
N ALA A 184 7.64 -5.94 8.82
CA ALA A 184 8.05 -4.82 9.67
C ALA A 184 9.57 -4.58 9.61
N ARG A 185 10.39 -5.65 9.56
CA ARG A 185 11.84 -5.54 9.39
C ARG A 185 12.21 -4.95 8.03
N LEU A 186 11.63 -5.48 6.95
CA LEU A 186 11.94 -5.05 5.58
C LEU A 186 11.44 -3.64 5.28
N LYS A 187 10.35 -3.19 5.91
CA LYS A 187 9.81 -1.84 5.72
C LYS A 187 10.80 -0.74 6.16
N LYS A 188 11.70 -1.03 7.10
CA LYS A 188 12.72 -0.08 7.58
C LYS A 188 13.86 0.14 6.58
N SER A 189 14.19 -0.88 5.78
CA SER A 189 15.34 -0.86 4.87
C SER A 189 14.94 -0.76 3.40
N SER A 190 13.65 -0.79 3.08
CA SER A 190 13.17 -0.82 1.71
C SER A 190 12.97 0.60 1.17
N PRO A 191 13.45 0.90 -0.04
CA PRO A 191 13.07 2.13 -0.73
C PRO A 191 11.54 2.17 -0.95
N ARG A 192 11.02 3.38 -1.18
CA ARG A 192 9.61 3.59 -1.53
C ARG A 192 9.25 2.75 -2.77
N GLY A 193 8.02 2.25 -2.82
CA GLY A 193 7.59 1.34 -3.89
C GLY A 193 7.69 1.96 -5.28
N ASN A 194 8.28 1.24 -6.22
CA ASN A 194 8.36 1.62 -7.63
C ASN A 194 7.05 1.22 -8.35
N LYS A 195 6.18 2.19 -8.64
CA LYS A 195 4.89 1.95 -9.31
C LYS A 195 5.05 1.33 -10.70
N ALA A 196 6.04 1.77 -11.48
CA ALA A 196 6.25 1.26 -12.84
C ALA A 196 6.60 -0.23 -12.81
N ALA A 197 7.47 -0.64 -11.89
CA ALA A 197 7.81 -2.06 -11.71
C ALA A 197 6.60 -2.93 -11.32
N TRP A 198 5.61 -2.38 -10.60
CA TRP A 198 4.36 -3.11 -10.32
C TRP A 198 3.54 -3.35 -11.58
N VAL A 199 3.42 -2.33 -12.45
CA VAL A 199 2.68 -2.43 -13.72
C VAL A 199 3.37 -3.41 -14.66
N GLU A 200 4.67 -3.22 -14.89
CA GLU A 200 5.47 -4.06 -15.76
C GLU A 200 5.38 -5.53 -15.35
N SER A 201 5.56 -5.82 -14.06
CA SER A 201 5.46 -7.19 -13.57
C SER A 201 4.04 -7.77 -13.68
N ALA A 202 2.99 -6.96 -13.49
CA ALA A 202 1.61 -7.41 -13.71
C ALA A 202 1.36 -7.78 -15.18
N LEU A 203 1.81 -6.94 -16.11
CA LEU A 203 1.72 -7.20 -17.55
C LEU A 203 2.46 -8.48 -17.94
N ASN A 204 3.68 -8.66 -17.43
CA ASN A 204 4.48 -9.88 -17.66
C ASN A 204 3.82 -11.16 -17.10
N LYS A 205 2.89 -11.02 -16.15
CA LYS A 205 2.08 -12.13 -15.63
C LYS A 205 0.81 -12.37 -16.44
N GLY A 206 0.58 -11.65 -17.53
CA GLY A 206 -0.63 -11.76 -18.35
C GLY A 206 -1.83 -11.00 -17.81
N LEU A 207 -1.62 -10.05 -16.89
CA LEU A 207 -2.68 -9.14 -16.44
C LEU A 207 -2.76 -7.96 -17.39
N VAL A 208 -3.91 -7.76 -18.01
CA VAL A 208 -4.13 -6.64 -18.95
C VAL A 208 -5.35 -5.84 -18.54
N ASN A 209 -5.38 -4.56 -18.90
CA ASN A 209 -6.54 -3.72 -18.71
C ASN A 209 -7.60 -4.06 -19.76
N ASP A 210 -8.83 -4.21 -19.32
CA ASP A 210 -10.05 -4.31 -20.11
C ASP A 210 -11.03 -3.21 -19.68
N VAL A 211 -12.10 -3.01 -20.45
CA VAL A 211 -13.20 -2.06 -20.19
C VAL A 211 -13.76 -2.25 -18.77
N ASN A 212 -13.88 -3.49 -18.32
CA ASN A 212 -14.50 -3.79 -17.03
C ASN A 212 -13.53 -3.91 -15.86
N GLY A 213 -12.23 -4.06 -16.10
CA GLY A 213 -11.23 -4.17 -15.05
C GLY A 213 -9.96 -4.82 -15.57
N ILE A 214 -9.18 -5.42 -14.68
CA ILE A 214 -8.04 -6.23 -15.10
C ILE A 214 -8.57 -7.60 -15.54
N VAL A 215 -8.16 -8.12 -16.68
CA VAL A 215 -8.43 -9.50 -17.09
C VAL A 215 -7.13 -10.30 -17.16
N TYR A 216 -7.24 -11.63 -17.16
CA TYR A 216 -6.09 -12.53 -17.24
C TYR A 216 -6.05 -13.20 -18.62
N CYS A 217 -5.05 -12.87 -19.45
CA CYS A 217 -4.91 -13.40 -20.80
C CYS A 217 -3.87 -14.53 -20.91
N GLY A 218 -3.39 -15.06 -19.78
CA GLY A 218 -2.27 -16.00 -19.77
C GLY A 218 -0.93 -15.33 -20.10
N VAL A 219 0.18 -16.06 -19.91
CA VAL A 219 1.51 -15.60 -20.35
C VAL A 219 1.70 -16.12 -21.77
N VAL A 220 1.76 -15.21 -22.75
CA VAL A 220 2.19 -15.56 -24.11
C VAL A 220 3.70 -15.86 -23.99
N ASN A 221 4.07 -17.14 -24.02
CA ASN A 221 5.48 -17.57 -24.02
C ASN A 221 6.14 -17.24 -25.36
#